data_AF-B1XR18-F1
#
_entry.id   AF-B1XR18-F1
#
_cell.length_a   1.000
_cell.length_b   1.000
_cell.length_c   1.000
_cell.angle_alpha   90.00
_cell.angle_beta   90.00
_cell.angle_gamma   90.00
#
_symmetry.space_group_name_H-M   'P 1'
#
loop_
_entity.id
_entity.type
_entity.pdbx_description
1 polymer ?
#
loop_
_entity_poly.entity_id
_entity_poly.type
_entity_poly.pdbx_seq_one_letter_code
_entity_poly.pdbx_strand_id
1 'polypeptide(L)'
;MQEFQLRVVPLKNNEFALELFQCAYKKAGEKKRPPAKKIGRLKGNPLILARQAVYDSLKQNQYDPKSLSYKRQTPYVLDETSGVNLAVLFQALKRLSKPERIANITQGIRSMSNEEAHYWFAKMSNGHNRSAQKAIRVLLDD
;
A
#
# COMPACT_ATOMS: atom_id res chain seq x y z
N MET A 1 -15.49 7.18 -6.84
CA MET A 1 -14.72 6.42 -5.84
C MET A 1 -13.26 6.42 -6.26
N GLN A 2 -12.33 6.61 -5.31
CA GLN A 2 -10.90 6.67 -5.59
C GLN A 2 -10.40 5.26 -5.95
N GLU A 3 -9.68 5.12 -7.07
CA GLU A 3 -9.10 3.84 -7.49
C GLU A 3 -7.60 3.79 -7.18
N PHE A 4 -7.12 2.62 -6.79
CA PHE A 4 -5.69 2.36 -6.62
C PHE A 4 -5.23 1.20 -7.50
N GLN A 5 -3.94 1.17 -7.80
CA GLN A 5 -3.31 0.09 -8.54
C GLN A 5 -2.10 -0.45 -7.79
N LEU A 6 -2.15 -1.74 -7.46
CA LEU A 6 -1.02 -2.48 -6.93
C LEU A 6 -0.32 -3.21 -8.07
N ARG A 7 0.93 -2.84 -8.34
CA ARG A 7 1.73 -3.37 -9.45
C ARG A 7 2.85 -4.25 -8.90
N VAL A 8 3.02 -5.40 -9.54
CA VAL A 8 4.20 -6.24 -9.32
C VAL A 8 5.33 -5.73 -10.21
N VAL A 9 6.50 -5.52 -9.61
CA VAL A 9 7.71 -5.15 -10.33
C VAL A 9 8.72 -6.27 -10.16
N PRO A 10 8.99 -7.08 -11.21
CA PRO A 10 9.94 -8.17 -11.13
C PRO A 10 11.34 -7.65 -10.80
N LEU A 11 12.07 -8.43 -10.00
CA LEU A 11 13.48 -8.23 -9.65
C LEU A 11 14.30 -9.43 -10.17
N LYS A 12 15.59 -9.47 -9.82
CA LYS A 12 16.45 -10.62 -10.12
C LYS A 12 16.00 -11.84 -9.30
N ASN A 13 16.38 -13.04 -9.74
CA ASN A 13 16.21 -14.30 -9.00
C ASN A 13 14.76 -14.61 -8.59
N ASN A 14 13.78 -14.35 -9.45
CA ASN A 14 12.34 -14.55 -9.18
C ASN A 14 11.78 -13.75 -8.00
N GLU A 15 12.54 -12.79 -7.48
CA GLU A 15 12.04 -11.82 -6.51
C GLU A 15 11.16 -10.78 -7.19
N PHE A 16 10.36 -10.06 -6.40
CA PHE A 16 9.60 -8.92 -6.88
C PHE A 16 9.44 -7.87 -5.80
N ALA A 17 9.16 -6.65 -6.25
CA ALA A 17 8.65 -5.57 -5.41
C ALA A 17 7.17 -5.34 -5.70
N LEU A 18 6.48 -4.73 -4.75
CA LEU A 18 5.17 -4.15 -4.97
C LEU A 18 5.27 -2.64 -5.02
N GLU A 19 4.55 -2.05 -5.96
CA GLU A 19 4.41 -0.60 -6.08
C GLU A 19 2.92 -0.24 -6.06
N LEU A 20 2.55 0.67 -5.16
CA LEU A 20 1.19 1.14 -5.04
C LEU A 20 1.05 2.51 -5.71
N PHE A 21 0.02 2.66 -6.53
CA PHE A 21 -0.32 3.88 -7.24
C PHE A 21 -1.74 4.31 -6.90
N GLN A 22 -1.92 5.62 -6.70
CA GLN A 22 -3.23 6.25 -6.62
C GLN A 22 -3.59 6.79 -8.01
N CYS A 23 -4.69 6.31 -8.57
CA CYS A 23 -5.11 6.71 -9.92
C CYS A 23 -5.82 8.07 -9.85
N ALA A 24 -5.54 9.00 -10.75
CA ALA A 24 -6.26 10.29 -10.76
C ALA A 24 -7.77 10.08 -10.96
N TYR A 25 -8.63 10.97 -10.47
CA TYR A 25 -10.05 10.90 -10.83
C TYR A 25 -10.22 11.07 -12.34
N LYS A 26 -11.13 10.31 -12.95
CA LYS A 26 -11.53 10.54 -14.34
C LYS A 26 -12.43 11.76 -14.35
N LYS A 27 -11.91 12.92 -14.73
CA LYS A 27 -12.74 14.13 -14.89
C LYS A 27 -13.63 13.97 -16.11
N ALA A 28 -14.89 14.37 -15.99
CA ALA A 28 -15.81 14.39 -17.12
C ALA A 28 -15.24 15.31 -18.22
N GLY A 29 -15.24 14.85 -19.46
CA GLY A 29 -14.72 15.60 -20.63
C GLY A 29 -13.23 15.41 -20.95
N GLU A 30 -12.42 14.79 -20.07
CA GLU A 30 -11.02 14.51 -20.39
C GLU A 30 -10.87 13.22 -21.22
N LYS A 31 -10.23 13.35 -22.40
CA LYS A 31 -9.94 12.21 -23.30
C LYS A 31 -8.94 11.22 -22.73
N LYS A 32 -8.08 11.65 -21.79
CA LYS A 32 -7.04 10.82 -21.16
C LYS A 32 -7.01 11.09 -19.66
N ARG A 33 -6.97 10.01 -18.87
CA ARG A 33 -6.79 10.08 -17.41
C ARG A 33 -5.37 10.58 -17.10
N PRO A 34 -5.18 11.53 -16.16
CA PRO A 34 -3.85 11.91 -15.70
C PRO A 34 -3.06 10.70 -15.17
N PRO A 35 -1.73 10.74 -15.19
CA PRO A 35 -0.91 9.62 -14.74
C PRO A 35 -1.16 9.31 -13.26
N ALA A 36 -1.17 8.02 -12.92
CA ALA A 36 -1.33 7.57 -11.55
C ALA A 36 -0.11 7.99 -10.70
N LYS A 37 -0.37 8.50 -9.50
CA LYS A 37 0.67 8.95 -8.55
C LYS A 37 1.21 7.76 -7.78
N LYS A 38 2.52 7.53 -7.83
CA LYS A 38 3.17 6.51 -7.02
C LYS A 38 3.15 6.90 -5.54
N ILE A 39 2.59 6.03 -4.71
CA ILE A 39 2.49 6.22 -3.25
C ILE A 39 3.71 5.62 -2.56
N GLY A 40 4.10 4.40 -2.92
CA GLY A 40 5.18 3.71 -2.24
C GLY A 40 5.64 2.45 -2.96
N ARG A 41 6.68 1.83 -2.38
CA ARG A 41 7.24 0.56 -2.84
C ARG A 41 7.65 -0.28 -1.65
N LEU A 42 7.29 -1.57 -1.65
CA LEU A 42 7.76 -2.58 -0.72
C LEU A 42 8.51 -3.69 -1.46
N LYS A 43 9.59 -4.19 -0.85
CA LYS A 43 10.41 -5.30 -1.36
C LYS A 43 11.14 -5.98 -0.20
N GLY A 44 11.66 -7.19 -0.41
CA GLY A 44 12.45 -7.92 0.58
C GLY A 44 11.67 -8.17 1.89
N ASN A 45 12.35 -8.13 3.03
CA ASN A 45 11.77 -8.44 4.34
C ASN A 45 10.49 -7.67 4.68
N PRO A 46 10.40 -6.34 4.46
CA PRO A 46 9.13 -5.62 4.67
C PRO A 46 7.95 -6.18 3.88
N LEU A 47 8.18 -6.61 2.64
CA LEU A 47 7.14 -7.23 1.82
C LEU A 47 6.77 -8.64 2.32
N ILE A 48 7.76 -9.42 2.78
CA ILE A 48 7.53 -10.75 3.33
C ILE A 48 6.67 -10.66 4.58
N LEU A 49 7.00 -9.75 5.51
CA LEU A 49 6.29 -9.57 6.77
C LEU A 49 4.91 -8.91 6.56
N ALA A 50 4.75 -8.06 5.55
CA ALA A 50 3.48 -7.45 5.17
C ALA A 50 2.59 -8.35 4.27
N ARG A 51 3.04 -9.56 3.93
CA ARG A 51 2.40 -10.40 2.91
C ARG A 51 0.93 -10.69 3.22
N GLN A 52 0.61 -10.95 4.49
CA GLN A 52 -0.77 -11.24 4.89
C GLN A 52 -1.68 -10.02 4.67
N ALA A 53 -1.23 -8.81 5.00
CA ALA A 53 -2.00 -7.59 4.73
C ALA A 53 -2.29 -7.43 3.23
N VAL A 54 -1.29 -7.68 2.38
CA VAL A 54 -1.48 -7.65 0.92
C VAL A 54 -2.48 -8.70 0.47
N TYR A 55 -2.39 -9.93 1.00
CA TYR A 55 -3.31 -11.01 0.66
C TYR A 55 -4.75 -10.69 1.04
N ASP A 56 -4.96 -10.10 2.22
CA ASP A 56 -6.28 -9.71 2.69
C ASP A 56 -6.89 -8.66 1.74
N SER A 57 -6.11 -7.64 1.35
CA SER A 57 -6.53 -6.65 0.35
C SER A 57 -6.83 -7.27 -1.01
N LEU A 58 -6.04 -8.24 -1.47
CA LEU A 58 -6.32 -8.94 -2.73
C LEU A 58 -7.64 -9.71 -2.69
N LYS A 59 -7.91 -10.44 -1.60
CA LYS A 59 -9.17 -11.16 -1.41
C LYS A 59 -10.38 -10.23 -1.37
N GLN A 60 -10.27 -9.11 -0.65
CA GLN A 60 -11.32 -8.09 -0.59
C GLN A 60 -11.67 -7.55 -1.98
N ASN A 61 -10.68 -7.47 -2.88
CA ASN A 61 -10.85 -7.05 -4.27
C ASN A 61 -11.08 -8.22 -5.24
N GLN A 62 -11.52 -9.39 -4.73
CA GLN A 62 -11.89 -10.57 -5.52
C GLN A 62 -10.75 -11.17 -6.35
N TYR A 63 -9.50 -10.92 -5.98
CA TYR A 63 -8.34 -11.59 -6.58
C TYR A 63 -7.93 -12.81 -5.76
N ASP A 64 -7.47 -13.86 -6.44
CA ASP A 64 -6.74 -14.96 -5.80
C ASP A 64 -5.37 -14.44 -5.32
N PRO A 65 -5.05 -14.49 -4.01
CA PRO A 65 -3.74 -14.11 -3.50
C PRO A 65 -2.57 -14.90 -4.10
N LYS A 66 -2.81 -16.13 -4.57
CA LYS A 66 -1.77 -16.94 -5.25
C LYS A 66 -1.37 -16.35 -6.60
N SER A 67 -2.17 -15.46 -7.17
CA SER A 67 -1.77 -14.69 -8.36
C SER A 67 -0.62 -13.71 -8.08
N LEU A 68 -0.30 -13.43 -6.80
CA LEU A 68 0.79 -12.56 -6.40
C LEU A 68 2.15 -13.23 -6.65
N SER A 69 2.70 -13.00 -7.83
CA SER A 69 3.93 -13.62 -8.31
C SER A 69 4.73 -12.64 -9.17
N TYR A 70 6.05 -12.81 -9.21
CA TYR A 70 6.97 -12.03 -10.06
C TYR A 70 6.60 -12.04 -11.54
N LYS A 71 5.84 -13.04 -12.00
CA LYS A 71 5.37 -13.16 -13.39
C LYS A 71 4.20 -12.24 -13.72
N ARG A 72 3.50 -11.68 -12.73
CA ARG A 72 2.27 -10.92 -12.96
C ARG A 72 2.58 -9.56 -13.59
N GLN A 73 2.00 -9.30 -14.76
CA GLN A 73 2.21 -8.07 -15.53
C GLN A 73 1.05 -7.08 -15.43
N THR A 74 -0.18 -7.57 -15.32
CA THR A 74 -1.36 -6.72 -15.15
C THR A 74 -1.35 -6.08 -13.76
N PRO A 75 -1.83 -4.85 -13.54
CA PRO A 75 -2.03 -4.31 -12.19
C PRO A 75 -3.21 -4.99 -11.47
N TYR A 76 -3.20 -5.02 -10.13
CA TYR A 76 -4.43 -5.24 -9.36
C TYR A 76 -5.13 -3.91 -9.20
N VAL A 77 -6.40 -3.84 -9.59
CA VAL A 77 -7.24 -2.67 -9.32
C VAL A 77 -7.84 -2.85 -7.93
N LEU A 78 -7.58 -1.89 -7.05
CA LEU A 78 -8.06 -1.91 -5.69
C LEU A 78 -9.11 -0.82 -5.49
N ASP A 79 -10.11 -1.13 -4.68
CA ASP A 79 -11.05 -0.17 -4.14
C ASP A 79 -10.37 0.85 -3.22
N GLU A 80 -11.14 1.84 -2.81
CA GLU A 80 -10.65 2.95 -2.02
C GLU A 80 -10.16 2.50 -0.64
N THR A 81 -10.93 1.67 0.06
CA THR A 81 -10.59 1.16 1.40
C THR A 81 -9.28 0.36 1.41
N SER A 82 -9.15 -0.62 0.51
CA SER A 82 -7.94 -1.44 0.41
C SER A 82 -6.75 -0.62 -0.06
N GLY A 83 -6.97 0.28 -1.01
CA GLY A 83 -5.93 1.16 -1.53
C GLY A 83 -5.39 2.13 -0.47
N VAL A 84 -6.27 2.73 0.35
CA VAL A 84 -5.91 3.62 1.45
C VAL A 84 -5.17 2.87 2.55
N ASN A 85 -5.66 1.70 2.97
CA ASN A 85 -4.99 0.89 3.99
C ASN A 85 -3.56 0.50 3.54
N LEU A 86 -3.41 0.00 2.30
CA LEU A 86 -2.09 -0.30 1.74
C LEU A 86 -1.22 0.96 1.55
N ALA A 87 -1.82 2.11 1.25
CA ALA A 87 -1.07 3.37 1.14
C ALA A 87 -0.45 3.79 2.46
N VAL A 88 -1.18 3.62 3.58
CA VAL A 88 -0.66 3.85 4.92
C VAL A 88 0.45 2.83 5.23
N LEU A 89 0.22 1.54 4.95
CA LEU A 89 1.19 0.47 5.16
C LEU A 89 2.52 0.72 4.43
N PHE A 90 2.45 1.02 3.13
CA PHE A 90 3.65 1.24 2.30
C PHE A 90 4.46 2.44 2.79
N GLN A 91 3.79 3.49 3.24
CA GLN A 91 4.45 4.67 3.79
C GLN A 91 5.02 4.38 5.18
N ALA A 92 4.28 3.73 6.06
CA ALA A 92 4.73 3.38 7.41
C ALA A 92 5.94 2.43 7.40
N LEU A 93 6.00 1.48 6.47
CA LEU A 93 7.11 0.51 6.38
C LEU A 93 8.33 1.02 5.60
N LYS A 94 8.23 2.18 4.94
CA LYS A 94 9.31 2.71 4.10
C LYS A 94 10.61 2.90 4.89
N ARG A 95 11.67 2.19 4.50
CA ARG A 95 13.01 2.19 5.13
C ARG A 95 13.04 1.60 6.56
N LEU A 96 12.08 0.75 6.93
CA LEU A 96 12.20 -0.08 8.12
C LEU A 96 12.97 -1.37 7.83
N SER A 97 13.79 -1.80 8.78
CA SER A 97 14.60 -3.02 8.68
C SER A 97 14.38 -4.00 9.85
N LYS A 98 13.96 -3.51 11.03
CA LYS A 98 13.73 -4.33 12.22
C LYS A 98 12.46 -5.19 12.05
N PRO A 99 12.55 -6.54 12.08
CA PRO A 99 11.41 -7.42 11.80
C PRO A 99 10.22 -7.25 12.76
N GLU A 100 10.46 -7.24 14.07
CA GLU A 100 9.43 -7.06 15.11
C GLU A 100 8.64 -5.77 14.87
N ARG A 101 9.39 -4.68 14.65
CA ARG A 101 8.87 -3.36 14.32
C ARG A 101 7.95 -3.36 13.10
N ILE A 102 8.36 -4.07 12.04
CA ILE A 102 7.57 -4.21 10.82
C ILE A 102 6.29 -5.01 11.11
N ALA A 103 6.39 -6.09 11.90
CA ALA A 103 5.26 -6.92 12.26
C ALA A 103 4.22 -6.15 13.10
N ASN A 104 4.65 -5.43 14.14
CA ASN A 104 3.79 -4.62 15.01
C ASN A 104 3.02 -3.57 14.19
N ILE A 105 3.75 -2.77 13.39
CA ILE A 105 3.14 -1.75 12.53
C ILE A 105 2.18 -2.37 11.51
N THR A 106 2.55 -3.51 10.90
CA THR A 106 1.69 -4.20 9.94
C THR A 106 0.39 -4.64 10.62
N GLN A 107 0.48 -5.22 11.81
CA GLN A 107 -0.69 -5.67 12.56
C GLN A 107 -1.57 -4.50 12.99
N GLY A 108 -0.97 -3.42 13.50
CA GLY A 108 -1.69 -2.21 13.86
C GLY A 108 -2.48 -1.62 12.69
N ILE A 109 -1.88 -1.55 11.49
CA ILE A 109 -2.56 -1.06 10.28
C ILE A 109 -3.66 -2.02 9.82
N ARG A 110 -3.48 -3.34 9.96
CA ARG A 110 -4.52 -4.32 9.64
C ARG A 110 -5.74 -4.22 10.57
N SER A 111 -5.53 -3.77 11.80
CA SER A 111 -6.59 -3.58 12.80
C SER A 111 -7.28 -2.22 12.71
N MET A 112 -6.81 -1.29 11.88
CA MET A 112 -7.40 0.06 11.74
C MET A 112 -8.81 0.00 11.15
N SER A 113 -9.67 0.88 11.64
CA SER A 113 -10.93 1.20 10.96
C SER A 113 -10.67 1.89 9.62
N ASN A 114 -11.70 1.93 8.76
CA ASN A 114 -11.61 2.63 7.49
C ASN A 114 -11.34 4.13 7.70
N GLU A 115 -12.03 4.75 8.67
CA GLU A 115 -11.89 6.16 9.03
C GLU A 115 -10.46 6.47 9.50
N GLU A 116 -9.87 5.62 10.35
CA GLU A 116 -8.51 5.78 10.83
C GLU A 116 -7.49 5.70 9.69
N ALA A 117 -7.64 4.73 8.79
CA ALA A 117 -6.77 4.59 7.63
C ALA A 117 -6.85 5.82 6.72
N HIS A 118 -8.06 6.34 6.48
CA HIS A 118 -8.28 7.57 5.71
C HIS A 118 -7.67 8.80 6.38
N TYR A 119 -7.82 8.93 7.70
CA TYR A 119 -7.20 10.02 8.47
C TYR A 119 -5.68 10.04 8.29
N TRP A 120 -5.01 8.90 8.49
CA TRP A 120 -3.57 8.79 8.35
C TRP A 120 -3.11 9.03 6.91
N PHE A 121 -3.84 8.50 5.92
CA PHE A 121 -3.54 8.72 4.52
C PHE A 121 -3.62 10.20 4.13
N ALA A 122 -4.66 10.91 4.57
CA ALA A 122 -4.80 12.35 4.37
C ALA A 122 -3.65 13.12 5.05
N LYS A 123 -3.31 12.76 6.29
CA LYS A 123 -2.21 13.38 7.04
C LYS A 123 -0.86 13.22 6.34
N MET A 124 -0.58 12.05 5.78
CA MET A 124 0.66 11.78 5.04
C MET A 124 0.70 12.46 3.66
N SER A 125 -0.46 12.69 3.04
CA SER A 125 -0.58 13.30 1.72
C SER A 125 -0.44 14.83 1.74
N ASN A 126 -0.80 15.48 2.85
CA ASN A 126 -0.83 16.95 3.00
C ASN A 126 0.54 17.58 3.35
N GLY A 127 1.64 17.13 2.75
CA GLY A 127 2.97 17.74 2.89
C GLY A 127 3.71 17.44 4.20
N HIS A 128 3.03 17.00 5.26
CA HIS A 128 3.59 16.63 6.56
C HIS A 128 4.02 15.16 6.63
N ASN A 129 4.51 14.61 5.52
CA ASN A 129 4.68 13.16 5.36
C ASN A 129 5.62 12.57 6.43
N ARG A 130 6.76 13.22 6.72
CA ARG A 130 7.73 12.70 7.69
C ARG A 130 7.23 12.72 9.13
N SER A 131 6.53 13.78 9.55
CA SER A 131 6.00 13.87 10.92
C SER A 131 4.83 12.90 11.11
N ALA A 132 3.91 12.82 10.14
CA ALA A 132 2.82 11.85 10.15
C ALA A 132 3.34 10.40 10.15
N GLN A 133 4.33 10.10 9.31
CA GLN A 133 4.98 8.79 9.25
C GLN A 133 5.70 8.43 10.55
N LYS A 134 6.33 9.41 11.24
CA LYS A 134 6.93 9.17 12.55
C LYS A 134 5.84 8.92 13.61
N ALA A 135 4.79 9.73 13.62
CA ALA A 135 3.71 9.63 14.61
C ALA A 135 2.99 8.28 14.54
N ILE A 136 2.59 7.83 13.34
CA ILE A 136 1.94 6.52 13.19
C ILE A 136 2.86 5.37 13.61
N ARG A 137 4.18 5.50 13.37
CA ARG A 137 5.13 4.47 13.79
C ARG A 137 5.26 4.38 15.29
N VAL A 138 5.22 5.51 16.00
CA VAL A 138 5.23 5.50 17.46
C VAL A 138 3.94 4.87 17.98
N LEU A 139 2.79 5.32 17.46
CA LEU A 139 1.48 4.82 17.87
C LEU A 139 1.29 3.30 17.71
N LEU A 140 1.91 2.68 16.70
CA LEU A 140 1.70 1.27 16.35
C LEU A 140 2.87 0.35 16.71
N ASP A 141 3.94 0.89 17.28
CA ASP A 141 5.14 0.14 17.70
C ASP A 141 5.33 0.15 19.22
N ASP A 142 4.42 0.82 19.94
CA ASP A 142 4.24 0.69 21.39
C ASP A 142 3.43 -0.58 21.71
#